data_AF-P52222-F1
#
_entry.id   AF-P52222-F1
#
_cell.length_a   1.000
_cell.length_b   1.000
_cell.length_c   1.000
_cell.angle_alpha   90.00
_cell.angle_beta   90.00
_cell.angle_gamma   90.00
#
_symmetry.space_group_name_H-M   'P 1'
#
loop_
_entity.id
_entity.type
_entity.pdbx_description
1 polymer ?
#
loop_
_entity_poly.entity_id
_entity_poly.type
_entity_poly.pdbx_seq_one_letter_code
_entity_poly.pdbx_strand_id
1 'polypeptide(L)' 'IKYSVEWWNTLHQGATFTLTEKPAMPVEMWAPLLLMVLGFYCFFGAVLLLRMRLEVLKREARTSWVKAEVQTSLGARG' A
#
# COMPACT_ATOMS: atom_id res chain seq x y z
N ILE A 1 -19.12 21.20 -31.41
CA ILE A 1 -17.88 21.46 -30.64
C ILE A 1 -18.20 21.79 -29.17
N LYS A 2 -18.93 22.87 -28.84
CA LYS A 2 -19.28 23.25 -27.45
C LYS A 2 -19.84 22.10 -26.58
N TYR A 3 -20.91 21.43 -27.01
CA TYR A 3 -21.53 20.35 -26.23
C TYR A 3 -20.64 19.12 -26.03
N SER A 4 -19.76 18.82 -26.98
CA SER A 4 -18.79 17.72 -26.84
C SER A 4 -17.71 18.05 -25.81
N VAL A 5 -17.29 19.32 -25.73
CA VAL A 5 -16.34 19.81 -24.73
C VAL A 5 -16.98 19.87 -23.34
N GLU A 6 -18.20 20.40 -23.22
CA GLU A 6 -18.94 20.39 -21.94
C GLU A 6 -19.16 18.97 -21.44
N TRP A 7 -19.56 18.03 -22.32
CA TRP A 7 -19.72 16.63 -21.94
C TRP A 7 -18.41 15.99 -21.46
N TRP A 8 -17.30 16.25 -22.17
CA TRP A 8 -15.99 15.74 -21.77
C TRP A 8 -15.58 16.20 -20.36
N ASN A 9 -15.82 17.48 -20.04
CA ASN A 9 -15.53 18.04 -18.72
C ASN A 9 -16.41 17.45 -17.61
N THR A 10 -17.65 17.07 -17.90
CA THR A 10 -18.52 16.39 -16.94
C THR A 10 -18.07 14.95 -16.68
N LEU A 11 -17.61 14.23 -17.72
CA LEU A 11 -17.13 12.85 -17.58
C LEU A 11 -15.78 12.79 -16.84
N HIS A 12 -14.86 13.67 -17.20
CA HIS A 12 -13.53 13.78 -16.58
C HIS A 12 -13.54 14.84 -15.49
N GLN A 13 -14.42 14.67 -14.50
CA GLN A 13 -14.40 15.54 -13.32
C GLN A 13 -13.01 15.54 -12.69
N GLY A 14 -12.54 16.73 -12.29
CA GLY A 14 -11.25 16.89 -11.63
C GLY A 14 -11.14 16.07 -10.35
N ALA A 15 -9.90 15.80 -9.93
CA ALA A 15 -9.64 15.04 -8.73
C ALA A 15 -10.26 15.72 -7.49
N THR A 16 -11.18 15.04 -6.83
CA THR A 16 -11.91 15.55 -5.65
C THR A 16 -11.24 15.12 -4.34
N PHE A 17 -10.26 14.22 -4.40
CA PHE A 17 -9.50 13.74 -3.27
C PHE A 17 -8.20 14.53 -3.13
N THR A 18 -8.19 15.48 -2.20
CA THR A 18 -7.01 16.26 -1.82
C THR A 18 -6.72 16.06 -0.33
N LEU A 19 -5.43 16.03 0.02
CA LEU A 19 -4.96 15.89 1.41
C LEU A 19 -4.57 17.24 2.02
N THR A 20 -4.18 18.20 1.18
CA THR A 20 -3.63 19.50 1.57
C THR A 20 -4.65 20.63 1.54
N GLU A 21 -5.85 20.36 1.02
CA GLU A 21 -6.93 21.33 0.89
C GLU A 21 -8.20 20.82 1.57
N LYS A 22 -9.17 21.72 1.75
CA LYS A 22 -10.47 21.36 2.32
C LYS A 22 -11.12 20.25 1.48
N PRO A 23 -11.63 19.15 2.09
CA PRO A 23 -12.32 18.10 1.36
C PRO A 23 -13.46 18.68 0.52
N ALA A 24 -13.39 18.46 -0.78
CA ALA A 24 -14.46 18.84 -1.71
C ALA A 24 -15.65 17.84 -1.69
N MET A 25 -15.54 16.80 -0.88
CA MET A 25 -16.53 15.74 -0.69
C MET A 25 -17.10 15.77 0.74
N PRO A 26 -18.37 15.37 0.94
CA PRO A 26 -18.92 15.16 2.27
C PRO A 26 -18.06 14.19 3.10
N VAL A 27 -17.96 14.42 4.40
CA VAL A 27 -17.06 13.66 5.28
C VAL A 27 -17.44 12.17 5.33
N GLU A 28 -18.72 11.86 5.17
CA GLU A 28 -19.25 10.49 5.16
C GLU A 28 -18.68 9.66 4.00
N MET A 29 -18.28 10.31 2.90
CA MET A 29 -17.64 9.66 1.75
C MET A 29 -16.12 9.78 1.80
N TRP A 30 -15.60 10.92 2.25
CA TRP A 30 -14.16 11.18 2.30
C TRP A 30 -13.45 10.29 3.33
N ALA A 31 -14.05 10.09 4.51
CA ALA A 31 -13.41 9.34 5.59
C ALA A 31 -13.20 7.84 5.27
N PRO A 32 -14.20 7.10 4.75
CA PRO A 32 -13.97 5.72 4.30
C PRO A 32 -12.91 5.62 3.20
N LEU A 33 -12.89 6.58 2.27
CA LEU A 33 -11.88 6.60 1.21
C LEU A 33 -10.47 6.78 1.77
N LEU A 34 -10.27 7.75 2.68
CA LEU A 34 -8.98 7.95 3.33
C LEU A 34 -8.56 6.70 4.12
N LEU A 35 -9.48 6.10 4.86
CA LEU A 35 -9.20 4.87 5.63
C LEU A 35 -8.74 3.73 4.71
N MET A 36 -9.41 3.55 3.55
CA MET A 36 -9.00 2.55 2.57
C MET A 36 -7.64 2.87 1.97
N VAL A 37 -7.37 4.12 1.61
CA VAL A 37 -6.06 4.54 1.09
C VAL A 37 -4.95 4.22 2.09
N LEU A 38 -5.10 4.65 3.35
CA LEU A 38 -4.12 4.37 4.40
C LEU A 38 -3.99 2.87 4.68
N GLY A 39 -5.11 2.16 4.75
CA GLY A 39 -5.14 0.70 4.96
C GLY A 39 -4.39 -0.05 3.85
N PHE A 40 -4.60 0.32 2.58
CA PHE A 40 -3.90 -0.26 1.45
C PHE A 40 -2.40 0.05 1.47
N TYR A 41 -1.99 1.28 1.83
CA TYR A 41 -0.58 1.61 1.98
C TYR A 41 0.09 0.84 3.13
N CYS A 42 -0.58 0.71 4.28
CA CYS A 42 -0.09 -0.11 5.39
C CYS A 42 0.02 -1.58 5.00
N PHE A 43 -1.00 -2.14 4.33
CA PHE A 43 -0.97 -3.51 3.83
C PHE A 43 0.17 -3.73 2.83
N PHE A 44 0.30 -2.82 1.85
CA PHE A 44 1.40 -2.84 0.89
C PHE A 44 2.76 -2.78 1.58
N GLY A 45 2.92 -1.87 2.55
CA GLY A 45 4.14 -1.74 3.33
C GLY A 45 4.47 -3.01 4.12
N ALA A 46 3.48 -3.63 4.76
CA ALA A 46 3.68 -4.89 5.49
C ALA A 46 4.12 -6.04 4.55
N VAL A 47 3.46 -6.19 3.40
CA VAL A 47 3.83 -7.18 2.39
C VAL A 47 5.21 -6.91 1.82
N LEU A 48 5.54 -5.64 1.58
CA LEU A 48 6.86 -5.23 1.08
C LEU A 48 7.96 -5.59 2.08
N LEU A 49 7.78 -5.28 3.36
CA LEU A 49 8.73 -5.60 4.42
C LEU A 49 8.89 -7.12 4.59
N LEU A 50 7.80 -7.88 4.53
CA LEU A 50 7.86 -9.35 4.58
C LEU A 50 8.66 -9.91 3.40
N ARG A 51 8.44 -9.38 2.19
CA ARG A 51 9.20 -9.78 1.01
C ARG A 51 10.67 -9.37 1.10
N MET A 52 10.96 -8.18 1.60
CA MET A 52 12.33 -7.73 1.84
C MET A 52 13.06 -8.64 2.84
N ARG A 53 12.39 -9.09 3.91
CA ARG A 53 12.98 -10.04 4.86
C ARG A 53 13.36 -11.35 4.19
N LEU A 54 12.49 -11.89 3.33
CA LEU A 54 12.79 -13.12 2.56
C LEU A 54 13.94 -12.91 1.58
N GLU A 55 14.01 -11.74 0.95
CA GLU A 55 15.07 -11.38 0.02
C GLU A 55 16.43 -11.26 0.72
N VAL A 56 16.47 -10.61 1.89
CA VAL A 56 17.67 -10.56 2.74
C VAL A 56 18.11 -11.97 3.15
N LEU A 57 17.18 -12.82 3.60
CA LEU A 57 17.49 -14.20 3.99
C LEU A 57 18.07 -15.00 2.83
N LYS A 58 17.55 -14.83 1.61
CA LYS A 58 18.07 -15.49 0.41
C LYS A 58 19.47 -15.01 0.05
N ARG A 59 19.72 -13.70 0.12
CA ARG A 59 21.04 -13.11 -0.17
C ARG A 59 22.09 -13.56 0.84
N GLU A 60 21.71 -13.61 2.11
CA GLU A 60 22.58 -13.94 3.23
C GLU A 60 22.58 -15.44 3.58
N ALA A 61 21.99 -16.30 2.74
CA ALA A 61 21.77 -17.72 3.02
C ALA A 61 23.05 -18.51 3.39
N ARG A 62 24.23 -18.02 2.99
CA ARG A 62 25.51 -18.66 3.27
C ARG A 62 26.16 -18.23 4.59
N THR A 63 25.67 -17.16 5.21
CA THR A 63 26.19 -16.67 6.49
C THR A 63 25.83 -17.61 7.63
N SER A 64 26.68 -17.65 8.66
CA SER A 64 26.48 -18.50 9.83
C SER A 64 25.20 -18.14 10.60
N TRP A 65 24.89 -16.84 10.72
CA TRP A 65 23.72 -16.37 11.45
C TRP A 65 22.40 -16.80 10.78
N VAL A 66 22.31 -16.75 9.44
CA VAL A 66 21.11 -17.23 8.72
C VAL A 66 20.92 -18.73 8.95
N LYS A 67 21.99 -19.51 8.86
CA LYS A 67 21.92 -20.96 9.11
C LYS A 67 21.43 -21.24 10.52
N ALA A 68 21.96 -20.54 11.53
CA ALA A 68 21.53 -20.69 12.93
C ALA A 68 20.06 -20.30 13.13
N GLU A 69 19.61 -19.21 12.53
CA GLU A 69 18.22 -18.74 12.62
C GLU A 69 17.23 -19.72 11.98
N VAL A 70 17.58 -20.26 10.80
CA VAL A 70 16.77 -21.27 10.09
C VAL A 70 16.69 -22.56 10.91
N GLN A 71 17.81 -23.03 11.47
CA GLN A 71 17.81 -24.21 12.34
C GLN A 71 16.95 -24.00 13.59
N THR A 72 17.06 -22.83 14.24
CA THR A 72 16.24 -22.46 15.40
C THR A 72 14.75 -22.45 15.05
N SER A 73 14.39 -21.89 13.89
CA SER A 73 13.01 -21.84 13.40
C SER A 73 12.43 -23.22 13.05
N LEU A 74 13.27 -24.16 12.60
CA LEU A 74 12.87 -25.54 12.35
C LEU A 74 12.71 -26.33 13.65
N GLY A 75 13.62 -26.14 14.61
CA GLY A 75 13.57 -26.80 15.92
C GLY A 75 12.37 -26.36 16.76
N ALA A 76 11.97 -25.09 16.69
CA ALA A 76 10.78 -24.58 17.39
C ALA A 76 9.44 -25.09 16.80
N ARG A 77 9.47 -25.77 15.65
CA ARG A 77 8.28 -26.33 14.99
C ARG A 77 8.10 -27.83 15.20
N GLY A 78 9.09 -28.52 15.78
CA GLY A 78 9.01 -29.94 16.15
C GLY A 78 8.61 -30.11 17.62
#